data_AF-A0A1G1IF17-F1
#
_entry.id   AF-A0A1G1IF17-F1
#
_cell.length_a   1.000
_cell.length_b   1.000
_cell.length_c   1.000
_cell.angle_alpha   90.00
_cell.angle_beta   90.00
_cell.angle_gamma   90.00
#
_symmetry.space_group_name_H-M   'P 1'
#
loop_
_entity.id
_entity.type
_entity.pdbx_description
1 polymer ?
#
loop_
_entity_poly.entity_id
_entity_poly.type
_entity_poly.pdbx_seq_one_letter_code
_entity_poly.pdbx_strand_id
1 'polypeptide(L)' 'MPDRDIDYSDIPASTDEELRRARRVGRPKSGMAKLLIAIRLSPRLLATLQKMAARQDKPYQTLIHELLEKAASHAA' A
#
# COMPACT_ATOMS: atom_id res chain seq x y z
N MET A 1 -19.63 -3.55 19.82
CA MET A 1 -20.60 -2.45 20.00
C MET A 1 -21.58 -2.50 18.86
N PRO A 2 -22.89 -2.57 19.12
CA PRO A 2 -23.92 -2.33 18.12
C PRO A 2 -24.01 -0.83 17.79
N ASP A 3 -24.36 -0.49 16.55
CA ASP A 3 -24.42 0.90 16.04
C ASP A 3 -25.30 1.84 16.88
N ARG A 4 -26.28 1.29 17.60
CA ARG A 4 -27.16 2.04 18.52
C ARG A 4 -26.44 2.65 19.72
N ASP A 5 -25.24 2.16 20.04
CA ASP A 5 -24.44 2.60 21.19
C ASP A 5 -23.36 3.63 20.79
N ILE A 6 -23.35 4.08 19.53
CA ILE A 6 -22.43 5.12 19.06
C ILE A 6 -23.00 6.49 19.45
N ASP A 7 -22.22 7.26 20.21
CA ASP A 7 -22.51 8.66 20.51
C ASP A 7 -22.12 9.52 19.29
N TYR A 8 -23.09 10.28 18.78
CA TYR A 8 -22.91 11.20 17.65
C TYR A 8 -23.05 12.68 18.08
N SER A 9 -23.08 12.96 19.38
CA SER A 9 -23.32 14.31 19.90
C SER A 9 -22.25 15.33 19.50
N ASP A 10 -21.04 14.87 19.16
CA ASP A 10 -19.91 15.66 18.70
C ASP A 10 -19.83 15.82 17.17
N ILE A 11 -20.60 15.04 16.40
CA ILE A 11 -20.56 15.01 14.94
C ILE A 11 -21.89 15.52 14.38
N PRO A 12 -22.00 16.82 14.03
CA PRO A 12 -23.20 17.33 13.40
C PRO A 12 -23.41 16.69 12.01
N ALA A 13 -24.68 16.54 11.60
CA ALA A 13 -25.00 16.11 10.25
C ALA A 13 -24.44 17.09 9.21
N SER A 14 -23.92 16.56 8.11
CA SER A 14 -23.43 17.39 7.01
C SER A 14 -24.57 18.22 6.40
N THR A 15 -24.28 19.49 6.12
CA THR A 15 -25.20 20.40 5.46
C THR A 15 -25.36 20.06 3.98
N ASP A 16 -26.48 20.46 3.37
CA ASP A 16 -26.73 20.27 1.94
C ASP A 16 -25.64 20.90 1.06
N GLU A 17 -25.06 22.02 1.48
CA GLU A 17 -23.95 22.67 0.76
C GLU A 17 -22.67 21.84 0.80
N GLU A 18 -22.33 21.27 1.95
CA GLU A 18 -21.16 20.38 2.12
C GLU A 18 -21.33 19.11 1.29
N LEU A 19 -22.52 18.52 1.32
CA LEU A 19 -22.86 17.36 0.48
C LEU A 19 -22.77 17.69 -1.01
N ARG A 20 -23.19 18.89 -1.43
CA ARG A 20 -23.08 19.35 -2.83
C ARG A 20 -21.62 19.52 -3.28
N ARG A 21 -20.73 19.94 -2.38
CA ARG A 21 -19.30 20.13 -2.66
C ARG A 21 -18.48 18.85 -2.57
N ALA A 22 -19.02 17.80 -1.93
CA ALA A 22 -18.34 16.52 -1.80
C ALA A 22 -18.06 15.89 -3.17
N ARG A 23 -16.77 15.77 -3.53
CA ARG A 23 -16.34 15.05 -4.73
C ARG A 23 -16.17 13.57 -4.42
N ARG A 24 -16.82 12.70 -5.22
CA ARG A 24 -16.53 11.26 -5.22
C ARG A 24 -15.13 11.04 -5.79
N VAL A 25 -14.14 10.92 -4.90
CA VAL A 25 -12.74 10.65 -5.30
C VAL A 25 -12.48 9.19 -5.65
N GLY A 26 -13.41 8.29 -5.31
CA GLY A 26 -13.27 6.84 -5.55
C GLY A 26 -12.02 6.26 -4.87
N ARG A 27 -11.63 5.05 -5.26
CA ARG A 27 -10.28 4.56 -4.97
C ARG A 27 -9.31 5.33 -5.87
N PRO A 28 -8.25 5.96 -5.33
CA PRO A 28 -7.23 6.60 -6.15
C PRO A 28 -6.75 5.65 -7.26
N LYS A 29 -6.71 6.12 -8.50
CA LYS A 29 -6.18 5.34 -9.61
C LYS A 29 -4.67 5.14 -9.38
N SER A 30 -4.25 3.91 -9.09
CA SER A 30 -2.83 3.55 -9.14
C SER A 30 -2.42 3.48 -10.61
N GLY A 31 -1.64 4.46 -11.10
CA GLY A 31 -1.29 4.60 -12.52
C GLY A 31 -0.59 3.39 -13.13
N MET A 32 0.25 2.69 -12.35
CA MET A 32 0.84 1.40 -12.73
C MET A 32 0.80 0.46 -11.53
N ALA A 33 -0.24 -0.39 -11.47
CA ALA A 33 -0.33 -1.40 -10.42
C ALA A 33 0.75 -2.48 -10.62
N LYS A 34 1.38 -2.91 -9.53
CA LYS A 34 2.30 -4.05 -9.55
C LYS A 34 1.51 -5.32 -9.89
N LEU A 35 2.04 -6.13 -10.81
CA LEU A 35 1.46 -7.43 -11.14
C LEU A 35 1.94 -8.49 -10.15
N LEU A 36 1.04 -9.37 -9.72
CA LEU A 36 1.41 -10.53 -8.93
C LEU A 36 2.06 -11.57 -9.85
N ILE A 37 3.33 -11.85 -9.60
CA ILE A 37 4.09 -12.87 -10.32
C ILE A 37 4.65 -13.89 -9.33
N ALA A 38 4.84 -15.12 -9.80
CA ALA A 38 5.59 -16.13 -9.07
C ALA A 38 7.05 -16.13 -9.56
N ILE A 39 8.00 -16.00 -8.63
CA ILE A 39 9.44 -16.15 -8.91
C ILE A 39 10.02 -17.23 -8.00
N ARG A 40 10.98 -18.00 -8.51
CA ARG A 40 11.71 -18.98 -7.70
C ARG A 40 12.94 -18.31 -7.09
N LEU A 41 13.04 -18.36 -5.77
CA LEU A 41 14.21 -17.89 -5.02
C LEU A 41 14.72 -19.05 -4.17
N SER A 42 16.05 -19.16 -4.02
CA SER A 42 16.59 -20.13 -3.08
C SER A 42 16.19 -19.74 -1.64
N PRO A 43 15.94 -20.71 -0.73
CA PRO A 43 15.54 -20.41 0.64
C PRO A 43 16.56 -19.53 1.37
N ARG A 44 17.86 -19.75 1.11
CA ARG A 44 18.96 -18.96 1.68
C ARG A 44 18.91 -17.50 1.22
N LEU A 45 18.64 -17.26 -0.07
CA LEU A 45 18.52 -15.91 -0.61
C LEU A 45 17.30 -15.19 -0.02
N LEU A 46 16.16 -15.87 0.06
CA LEU A 46 14.95 -15.29 0.64
C LEU A 46 15.17 -14.87 2.10
N ALA A 47 15.81 -15.71 2.91
CA ALA A 47 16.13 -15.39 4.30
C ALA A 47 17.06 -14.17 4.42
N THR A 48 18.04 -14.04 3.53
CA THR A 48 18.94 -12.87 3.49
C THR A 48 18.18 -11.61 3.11
N LEU A 49 17.32 -11.66 2.08
CA LEU A 49 16.50 -10.53 1.65
C LEU A 49 15.54 -10.06 2.75
N GLN A 50 14.92 -11.00 3.48
CA GLN A 50 14.07 -10.67 4.63
C GLN A 50 14.84 -9.92 5.72
N LYS A 51 16.06 -10.39 6.08
CA LYS A 51 16.92 -9.71 7.06
C LYS A 51 17.33 -8.31 6.59
N MET A 52 17.67 -8.16 5.31
CA MET A 52 18.03 -6.86 4.73
C MET A 52 16.86 -5.88 4.74
N ALA A 53 15.65 -6.37 4.49
CA ALA A 53 14.44 -5.56 4.49
C ALA A 53 14.07 -5.10 5.90
N ALA A 54 14.17 -6.00 6.89
CA ALA A 54 13.96 -5.68 8.30
C ALA A 54 14.93 -4.60 8.81
N ARG A 55 16.21 -4.64 8.41
CA ARG A 55 17.20 -3.60 8.75
C ARG A 55 16.86 -2.22 8.18
N GLN A 56 16.05 -2.16 7.14
CA GLN A 56 15.64 -0.92 6.46
C GLN A 56 14.18 -0.56 6.74
N ASP A 57 13.55 -1.21 7.73
CA ASP A 57 12.14 -1.02 8.11
C ASP A 57 11.18 -1.02 6.91
N LYS A 58 11.38 -1.94 5.97
CA LYS A 58 10.52 -2.09 4.79
C LYS A 58 10.13 -3.54 4.51
N PRO A 59 8.98 -3.78 3.84
CA PRO A 59 8.59 -5.11 3.40
C PRO A 59 9.62 -5.71 2.42
N TYR A 60 9.90 -7.01 2.55
CA TYR A 60 10.89 -7.68 1.70
C TYR A 60 10.50 -7.67 0.22
N GLN A 61 9.20 -7.68 -0.11
CA GLN A 61 8.71 -7.58 -1.49
C GLN A 61 9.05 -6.22 -2.11
N THR A 62 8.97 -5.15 -1.32
CA THR A 62 9.37 -3.80 -1.75
C THR A 62 10.87 -3.76 -2.04
N LEU A 63 11.69 -4.32 -1.15
CA LEU A 63 13.14 -4.42 -1.37
C LEU A 63 13.48 -5.22 -2.63
N ILE A 64 12.83 -6.38 -2.85
CA ILE A 64 13.04 -7.18 -4.06
C ILE A 64 12.74 -6.36 -5.31
N HIS A 65 11.61 -5.65 -5.31
CA HIS A 65 11.22 -4.83 -6.45
C HIS A 65 12.25 -3.73 -6.76
N GLU A 66 12.69 -2.97 -5.76
CA GLU A 66 13.70 -1.92 -5.91
C GLU A 66 15.05 -2.47 -6.42
N LEU A 67 15.46 -3.65 -5.94
CA LEU A 67 16.69 -4.31 -6.38
C LEU A 67 16.61 -4.71 -7.87
N LEU A 68 15.47 -5.27 -8.29
CA LEU A 68 15.23 -5.65 -9.68
C LEU A 68 15.17 -4.43 -10.59
N GLU A 69 14.51 -3.36 -10.15
CA GLU A 69 14.44 -2.09 -10.88
C GLU A 69 15.84 -1.50 -11.09
N LYS A 70 16.64 -1.38 -10.03
CA LYS A 70 18.03 -0.89 -10.13
C LYS A 70 18.88 -1.74 -11.06
N ALA A 71 18.77 -3.07 -10.98
CA ALA A 71 19.52 -3.96 -11.85
C ALA A 71 19.10 -3.82 -13.32
N ALA A 72 17.80 -3.71 -13.59
CA ALA A 72 17.28 -3.50 -14.94
C ALA A 72 17.70 -2.15 -15.53
N SER A 73 17.67 -1.07 -14.73
CA SER A 73 18.12 0.25 -15.16
C SER A 73 19.63 0.32 -15.42
N HIS A 74 20.44 -0.50 -14.75
CA HIS A 74 21.88 -0.55 -14.97
C HIS A 74 22.28 -1.42 -16.18
N ALA A 75 21.43 -2.37 -16.56
CA ALA A 75 21.66 -3.27 -17.69
C ALA A 75 21.15 -2.71 -19.04
N ALA A 76 20.33 -1.67 -19.01
CA ALA A 76 19.81 -0.96 -20.17
C ALA A 76 20.76 0.18 -20.59
#